data_AF-A6YRT1-F1
#
_entry.id   AF-A6YRT1-F1
#
_cell.length_a   1.000
_cell.length_b   1.000
_cell.length_c   1.000
_cell.angle_alpha   90.00
_cell.angle_beta   90.00
_cell.angle_gamma   90.00
#
_symmetry.space_group_name_H-M   'P 1'
#
loop_
_entity.id
_entity.type
_entity.pdbx_description
1 polymer ?
#
loop_
_entity_poly.entity_id
_entity_poly.type
_entity_poly.pdbx_seq_one_letter_code
_entity_poly.pdbx_strand_id
1 'polypeptide(L)'
;GNTWLTAFVVRSFAKAQSFVFIDPRKIEESKSWLQHKQQENGCFEKSGKLFNNRMKGGVSDEVTLSAYVTAAFLEMNTSQHDPVMNKSLACLKESLSDLSNTYTTALLAYVFTLAGDVEARAHLLQHLDTVAVREGGFLYWSQTAAETSASLSVEISSYVLLAKLSASPTAEDLGYASGIIRWLTGQQNYYGG
;
A
#
# COMPACT_ATOMS: atom_id res chain seq x y z
N GLY A 1 -12.85 3.28 -17.71
CA GLY A 1 -12.42 3.45 -16.31
C GLY A 1 -10.90 3.36 -16.23
N ASN A 2 -10.30 3.91 -15.17
CA ASN A 2 -8.88 3.72 -14.88
C ASN A 2 -8.73 2.83 -13.63
N THR A 3 -7.96 1.75 -13.71
CA THR A 3 -7.89 0.74 -12.64
C THR A 3 -7.49 1.34 -11.29
N TRP A 4 -6.41 2.12 -11.26
CA TRP A 4 -5.92 2.76 -10.04
C TRP A 4 -6.95 3.72 -9.46
N LEU A 5 -7.53 4.60 -10.30
CA LEU A 5 -8.49 5.60 -9.82
C LEU A 5 -9.77 4.93 -9.29
N THR A 6 -10.27 3.89 -9.95
CA THR A 6 -11.42 3.13 -9.47
C THR A 6 -11.11 2.51 -8.11
N ALA A 7 -9.95 1.88 -7.92
CA ALA A 7 -9.54 1.33 -6.63
C ALA A 7 -9.42 2.39 -5.53
N PHE A 8 -8.83 3.55 -5.85
CA PHE A 8 -8.73 4.69 -4.94
C PHE A 8 -10.12 5.18 -4.47
N VAL A 9 -11.05 5.38 -5.41
CA VAL A 9 -12.41 5.84 -5.10
C VAL A 9 -13.17 4.82 -4.27
N VAL A 10 -13.13 3.55 -4.65
CA VAL A 10 -13.85 2.47 -3.95
C VAL A 10 -13.34 2.30 -2.53
N ARG A 11 -12.02 2.30 -2.31
CA ARG A 11 -11.39 2.27 -0.99
C ARG A 11 -11.84 3.45 -0.13
N SER A 12 -11.84 4.65 -0.70
CA SER A 12 -12.25 5.87 0.00
C SER A 12 -13.72 5.82 0.40
N PHE A 13 -14.59 5.37 -0.50
CA PHE A 13 -16.02 5.23 -0.25
C PHE A 13 -16.32 4.18 0.81
N ALA A 14 -15.64 3.03 0.78
CA ALA A 14 -15.81 2.01 1.80
C ALA A 14 -15.44 2.52 3.20
N LYS A 15 -14.37 3.32 3.33
CA LYS A 15 -14.00 3.95 4.61
C LYS A 15 -14.98 5.05 5.04
N ALA A 16 -15.54 5.80 4.08
CA ALA A 16 -16.47 6.88 4.38
C ALA A 16 -17.89 6.37 4.72
N GLN A 17 -18.25 5.15 4.32
CA GLN A 17 -19.59 4.58 4.51
C GLN A 17 -20.01 4.49 5.99
N SER A 18 -19.06 4.43 6.94
CA SER A 18 -19.36 4.47 8.38
C SER A 18 -19.78 5.86 8.88
N PHE A 19 -19.57 6.92 8.10
CA PHE A 19 -19.83 8.30 8.49
C PHE A 19 -20.88 8.99 7.63
N VAL A 20 -20.98 8.63 6.35
CA VAL A 20 -21.92 9.22 5.39
C VAL A 20 -22.57 8.13 4.53
N PHE A 21 -23.82 8.36 4.11
CA PHE A 21 -24.50 7.41 3.23
C PHE A 21 -23.83 7.37 1.86
N ILE A 22 -23.41 6.17 1.46
CA ILE A 22 -22.91 5.85 0.13
C ILE A 22 -23.63 4.59 -0.33
N ASP A 23 -24.23 4.63 -1.51
CA ASP A 23 -24.99 3.51 -2.07
C ASP A 23 -24.10 2.25 -2.16
N PRO A 24 -24.38 1.18 -1.38
CA PRO A 24 -23.58 -0.04 -1.39
C PRO A 24 -23.49 -0.68 -2.77
N ARG A 25 -24.51 -0.50 -3.62
CA ARG A 25 -24.53 -1.04 -4.98
C ARG A 25 -23.45 -0.42 -5.84
N LYS A 26 -23.14 0.87 -5.65
CA LYS A 26 -22.07 1.55 -6.41
C LYS A 26 -20.69 1.07 -6.02
N ILE A 27 -20.50 0.75 -4.74
CA ILE A 27 -19.27 0.11 -4.24
C ILE A 27 -19.14 -1.28 -4.87
N GLU A 28 -20.20 -2.09 -4.84
CA GLU A 28 -20.18 -3.46 -5.35
C GLU A 28 -19.99 -3.55 -6.87
N GLU A 29 -20.68 -2.70 -7.64
CA GLU A 29 -20.49 -2.57 -9.10
C GLU A 29 -19.02 -2.25 -9.43
N SER A 30 -18.41 -1.34 -8.66
CA SER A 30 -17.03 -0.92 -8.89
C SER A 30 -16.02 -1.98 -8.44
N LYS A 31 -16.29 -2.71 -7.36
CA LYS A 31 -15.52 -3.90 -6.94
C LYS A 31 -15.57 -4.97 -8.02
N SER A 32 -16.76 -5.32 -8.49
CA SER A 32 -16.96 -6.28 -9.57
C SER A 32 -16.18 -5.85 -10.83
N TRP A 33 -16.24 -4.56 -11.21
CA TRP A 33 -15.47 -4.06 -12.35
C TRP A 33 -13.96 -4.24 -12.16
N LEU A 34 -13.41 -3.99 -10.96
CA LEU A 34 -11.99 -4.24 -10.64
C LEU A 34 -11.64 -5.73 -10.72
N GLN A 35 -12.50 -6.63 -10.24
CA GLN A 35 -12.29 -8.08 -10.32
C GLN A 35 -12.17 -8.55 -11.78
N HIS A 36 -12.98 -8.00 -12.68
CA HIS A 36 -12.88 -8.25 -14.13
C HIS A 36 -11.62 -7.67 -14.77
N LYS A 37 -10.78 -6.94 -14.02
CA LYS A 37 -9.47 -6.46 -14.44
C LYS A 37 -8.32 -7.35 -13.94
N GLN A 38 -8.63 -8.46 -13.27
CA GLN A 38 -7.62 -9.44 -12.92
C GLN A 38 -7.27 -10.30 -14.14
N GLN A 39 -5.97 -10.46 -14.40
CA GLN A 39 -5.42 -11.30 -15.46
C GLN A 39 -5.32 -12.76 -15.00
N GLU A 40 -4.97 -13.66 -15.93
CA GLU A 40 -4.82 -15.10 -15.63
C GLU A 40 -3.71 -15.37 -14.60
N ASN A 41 -2.64 -14.56 -14.61
CA ASN A 41 -1.55 -14.62 -13.62
C ASN A 41 -1.96 -14.10 -12.22
N GLY A 42 -3.17 -13.54 -12.06
CA GLY A 42 -3.68 -12.99 -10.81
C GLY A 42 -3.35 -11.52 -10.55
N CYS A 43 -2.48 -10.90 -11.33
CA CYS A 43 -2.22 -9.46 -11.26
C CYS A 43 -3.33 -8.66 -11.95
N PHE A 44 -3.48 -7.39 -11.57
CA PHE A 44 -4.50 -6.49 -12.12
C PHE A 44 -3.95 -5.68 -13.30
N GLU A 45 -4.66 -5.71 -14.42
CA GLU A 45 -4.26 -4.98 -15.62
C GLU A 45 -4.40 -3.45 -15.44
N LYS A 46 -3.45 -2.72 -16.01
CA LYS A 46 -3.50 -1.26 -16.07
C LYS A 46 -4.42 -0.81 -17.21
N SER A 47 -5.64 -0.39 -16.87
CA SER A 47 -6.59 0.20 -17.81
C SER A 47 -6.64 1.73 -17.72
N GLY A 48 -6.86 2.39 -18.86
CA GLY A 48 -7.14 3.83 -18.96
C GLY A 48 -5.93 4.76 -18.78
N LYS A 49 -6.12 6.05 -19.10
CA LYS A 49 -5.12 7.11 -18.92
C LYS A 49 -5.55 8.05 -17.80
N LEU A 50 -4.59 8.54 -17.02
CA LEU A 50 -4.80 9.59 -16.02
C LEU A 50 -4.19 10.89 -16.53
N PHE A 51 -4.90 11.99 -16.32
CA PHE A 51 -4.42 13.32 -16.70
C PHE A 51 -3.21 13.76 -15.87
N ASN A 52 -3.12 13.35 -14.61
CA ASN A 52 -1.98 13.63 -13.74
C ASN A 52 -1.45 12.33 -13.11
N ASN A 53 -0.30 11.86 -13.59
CA ASN A 53 0.34 10.66 -13.05
C ASN A 53 0.99 10.88 -11.68
N ARG A 54 1.23 12.12 -11.24
CA ARG A 54 1.74 12.40 -9.88
C ARG A 54 0.74 11.99 -8.80
N MET A 55 -0.56 11.93 -9.13
CA MET A 55 -1.60 11.49 -8.19
C MET A 55 -1.49 10.01 -7.82
N LYS A 56 -0.80 9.19 -8.64
CA LYS A 56 -0.61 7.77 -8.37
C LYS A 56 0.44 7.47 -7.28
N GLY A 57 1.16 8.49 -6.82
CA GLY A 57 2.30 8.26 -5.94
C GLY A 57 3.35 7.40 -6.62
N GLY A 58 3.88 6.40 -5.92
CA GLY A 58 4.83 5.43 -6.48
C GLY A 58 4.22 4.36 -7.41
N VAL A 59 2.89 4.29 -7.58
CA VAL A 59 2.25 3.28 -8.44
C VAL A 59 2.54 3.55 -9.91
N SER A 60 3.43 2.75 -10.49
CA SER A 60 4.00 3.00 -11.83
C SER A 60 3.87 1.80 -12.77
N ASP A 61 3.99 0.58 -12.23
CA ASP A 61 3.98 -0.70 -12.94
C ASP A 61 2.79 -1.59 -12.56
N GLU A 62 2.75 -2.81 -13.11
CA GLU A 62 1.69 -3.79 -12.86
C GLU A 62 1.71 -4.32 -11.42
N VAL A 63 2.89 -4.55 -10.84
CA VAL A 63 3.05 -5.10 -9.48
C VAL A 63 2.54 -4.09 -8.45
N THR A 64 3.00 -2.85 -8.52
CA THR A 64 2.56 -1.76 -7.63
C THR A 64 1.07 -1.48 -7.78
N LEU A 65 0.51 -1.57 -9.00
CA LEU A 65 -0.93 -1.44 -9.22
C LEU A 65 -1.68 -2.59 -8.56
N SER A 66 -1.22 -3.82 -8.76
CA SER A 66 -1.83 -5.03 -8.21
C SER A 66 -1.79 -5.02 -6.68
N ALA A 67 -0.66 -4.60 -6.10
CA ALA A 67 -0.50 -4.44 -4.67
C ALA A 67 -1.46 -3.37 -4.12
N TYR A 68 -1.60 -2.24 -4.82
CA TYR A 68 -2.54 -1.18 -4.43
C TYR A 68 -4.00 -1.64 -4.46
N VAL A 69 -4.41 -2.33 -5.54
CA VAL A 69 -5.77 -2.87 -5.68
C VAL A 69 -6.03 -3.94 -4.60
N THR A 70 -5.06 -4.81 -4.32
CA THR A 70 -5.15 -5.84 -3.28
C THR A 70 -5.29 -5.22 -1.89
N ALA A 71 -4.46 -4.22 -1.54
CA ALA A 71 -4.59 -3.48 -0.29
C ALA A 71 -5.99 -2.84 -0.18
N ALA A 72 -6.51 -2.25 -1.26
CA ALA A 72 -7.85 -1.67 -1.26
C ALA A 72 -8.93 -2.72 -0.95
N PHE A 73 -8.88 -3.91 -1.56
CA PHE A 73 -9.83 -4.99 -1.26
C PHE A 73 -9.73 -5.48 0.20
N LEU A 74 -8.51 -5.71 0.69
CA LEU A 74 -8.29 -6.19 2.05
C LEU A 74 -8.74 -5.16 3.10
N GLU A 75 -8.51 -3.86 2.87
CA GLU A 75 -9.02 -2.79 3.75
C GLU A 75 -10.55 -2.69 3.77
N MET A 76 -11.23 -3.21 2.76
CA MET A 76 -12.68 -3.31 2.70
C MET A 76 -13.21 -4.62 3.29
N ASN A 77 -12.37 -5.36 4.03
CA ASN A 77 -12.67 -6.65 4.64
C ASN A 77 -13.05 -7.73 3.61
N THR A 78 -12.55 -7.65 2.37
CA THR A 78 -12.64 -8.79 1.45
C THR A 78 -11.77 -9.91 2.01
N SER A 79 -12.35 -11.10 2.14
CA SER A 79 -11.64 -12.26 2.69
C SER A 79 -10.40 -12.59 1.87
N GLN A 80 -9.27 -12.85 2.54
CA GLN A 80 -8.05 -13.35 1.90
C GLN A 80 -8.24 -14.71 1.20
N HIS A 81 -9.28 -15.46 1.59
CA HIS A 81 -9.65 -16.74 0.98
C HIS A 81 -10.58 -16.57 -0.25
N ASP A 82 -10.98 -15.34 -0.56
CA ASP A 82 -11.69 -15.04 -1.82
C ASP A 82 -10.79 -15.44 -3.01
N PRO A 83 -11.33 -16.10 -4.06
CA PRO A 83 -10.54 -16.53 -5.21
C PRO A 83 -9.75 -15.40 -5.88
N VAL A 84 -10.30 -14.18 -5.91
CA VAL A 84 -9.63 -13.00 -6.48
C VAL A 84 -8.43 -12.62 -5.62
N MET A 85 -8.59 -12.63 -4.29
CA MET A 85 -7.52 -12.29 -3.35
C MET A 85 -6.43 -13.33 -3.32
N ASN A 86 -6.78 -14.62 -3.33
CA ASN A 86 -5.81 -15.70 -3.39
C ASN A 86 -4.93 -15.57 -4.65
N LYS A 87 -5.54 -15.39 -5.83
CA LYS A 87 -4.80 -15.18 -7.08
C LYS A 87 -3.92 -13.93 -7.05
N SER A 88 -4.42 -12.83 -6.51
CA SER A 88 -3.64 -11.60 -6.47
C SER A 88 -2.45 -11.70 -5.52
N LEU A 89 -2.65 -12.27 -4.33
CA LEU A 89 -1.57 -12.54 -3.39
C LEU A 89 -0.53 -13.50 -3.99
N ALA A 90 -0.96 -14.51 -4.75
CA ALA A 90 -0.05 -15.40 -5.47
C ALA A 90 0.82 -14.64 -6.49
N CYS A 91 0.22 -13.77 -7.31
CA CYS A 91 0.97 -12.93 -8.26
C CYS A 91 1.99 -12.03 -7.54
N LEU A 92 1.58 -11.39 -6.44
CA LEU A 92 2.46 -10.51 -5.67
C LEU A 92 3.61 -11.25 -4.99
N LYS A 93 3.44 -12.54 -4.66
CA LYS A 93 4.52 -13.37 -4.09
C LYS A 93 5.67 -13.60 -5.08
N GLU A 94 5.41 -13.59 -6.38
CA GLU A 94 6.46 -13.73 -7.40
C GLU A 94 7.45 -12.54 -7.36
N SER A 95 6.96 -11.38 -6.92
CA SER A 95 7.76 -10.14 -6.79
C SER A 95 8.58 -10.06 -5.50
N LEU A 96 8.48 -11.03 -4.59
CA LEU A 96 9.27 -11.03 -3.34
C LEU A 96 10.77 -11.25 -3.55
N SER A 97 11.16 -11.72 -4.75
CA SER A 97 12.57 -11.96 -5.10
C SER A 97 13.31 -10.68 -5.54
N ASP A 98 12.59 -9.66 -6.00
CA ASP A 98 13.14 -8.38 -6.43
C ASP A 98 12.70 -7.26 -5.48
N LEU A 99 13.60 -6.92 -4.55
CA LEU A 99 13.37 -5.87 -3.55
C LEU A 99 14.10 -4.56 -3.90
N SER A 100 14.53 -4.39 -5.16
CA SER A 100 15.26 -3.20 -5.61
C SER A 100 14.44 -1.90 -5.52
N ASN A 101 13.11 -2.01 -5.56
CA ASN A 101 12.19 -0.90 -5.44
C ASN A 101 11.64 -0.79 -4.00
N THR A 102 12.12 0.20 -3.25
CA THR A 102 11.72 0.43 -1.85
C THR A 102 10.23 0.73 -1.72
N TYR A 103 9.65 1.47 -2.65
CA TYR A 103 8.21 1.74 -2.67
C TYR A 103 7.39 0.46 -2.84
N THR A 104 7.73 -0.36 -3.82
CA THR A 104 7.05 -1.64 -4.05
C THR A 104 7.15 -2.53 -2.81
N THR A 105 8.35 -2.61 -2.23
CA THR A 105 8.61 -3.41 -1.01
C THR A 105 7.75 -2.94 0.18
N ALA A 106 7.66 -1.64 0.43
CA ALA A 106 6.85 -1.08 1.51
C ALA A 106 5.35 -1.35 1.31
N LEU A 107 4.85 -1.16 0.08
CA LEU A 107 3.45 -1.45 -0.24
C LEU A 107 3.13 -2.94 -0.12
N LEU A 108 4.01 -3.83 -0.58
CA LEU A 108 3.87 -5.27 -0.40
C LEU A 108 3.87 -5.66 1.09
N ALA A 109 4.75 -5.07 1.90
CA ALA A 109 4.80 -5.34 3.34
C ALA A 109 3.46 -5.03 4.00
N TYR A 110 2.83 -3.92 3.59
CA TYR A 110 1.49 -3.56 4.04
C TYR A 110 0.42 -4.53 3.54
N VAL A 111 0.43 -4.90 2.26
CA VAL A 111 -0.51 -5.88 1.69
C VAL A 111 -0.46 -7.22 2.44
N PHE A 112 0.74 -7.77 2.64
CA PHE A 112 0.90 -9.04 3.34
C PHE A 112 0.60 -8.94 4.84
N THR A 113 0.74 -7.75 5.43
CA THR A 113 0.23 -7.47 6.78
C THR A 113 -1.29 -7.59 6.82
N LEU A 114 -2.00 -6.96 5.88
CA LEU A 114 -3.46 -7.03 5.80
C LEU A 114 -3.97 -8.45 5.48
N ALA A 115 -3.21 -9.22 4.70
CA ALA A 115 -3.53 -10.60 4.32
C ALA A 115 -3.13 -11.65 5.39
N GLY A 116 -2.57 -11.23 6.53
CA GLY A 116 -2.13 -12.13 7.59
C GLY A 116 -0.95 -13.03 7.23
N ASP A 117 -0.21 -12.74 6.16
CA ASP A 117 0.96 -13.51 5.74
C ASP A 117 2.22 -13.03 6.50
N VAL A 118 2.44 -13.66 7.66
CA VAL A 118 3.50 -13.25 8.60
C VAL A 118 4.91 -13.46 8.01
N GLU A 119 5.10 -14.49 7.19
CA GLU A 119 6.41 -14.83 6.61
C GLU A 119 6.82 -13.81 5.54
N ALA A 120 5.94 -13.55 4.56
CA ALA A 120 6.21 -12.56 3.52
C ALA A 120 6.37 -11.16 4.12
N ARG A 121 5.51 -10.81 5.09
CA ARG A 121 5.63 -9.56 5.84
C ARG A 121 6.99 -9.43 6.54
N ALA A 122 7.43 -10.45 7.27
CA ALA A 122 8.68 -10.41 8.01
C ALA A 122 9.88 -10.25 7.06
N HIS A 123 9.90 -11.00 5.94
CA HIS A 123 10.94 -10.89 4.94
C HIS A 123 11.06 -9.48 4.35
N LEU A 124 9.93 -8.88 3.98
CA LEU A 124 9.89 -7.51 3.41
C LEU A 124 10.30 -6.45 4.43
N LEU A 125 9.79 -6.54 5.67
CA LEU A 125 10.15 -5.60 6.73
C LEU A 125 11.63 -5.71 7.13
N GLN A 126 12.19 -6.91 7.12
CA GLN A 126 13.62 -7.12 7.37
C GLN A 126 14.46 -6.43 6.30
N HIS A 127 14.10 -6.57 5.02
CA HIS A 127 14.81 -5.85 3.95
C HIS A 127 14.68 -4.33 4.11
N LEU A 128 13.46 -3.82 4.34
CA LEU A 128 13.22 -2.39 4.56
C LEU A 128 14.07 -1.84 5.72
N ASP A 129 14.29 -2.61 6.78
CA ASP A 129 15.12 -2.18 7.90
C ASP A 129 16.59 -1.94 7.51
N THR A 130 17.12 -2.70 6.54
CA THR A 130 18.50 -2.56 6.04
C THR A 130 18.71 -1.30 5.20
N VAL A 131 17.66 -0.80 4.57
CA VAL A 131 17.70 0.39 3.70
C VAL A 131 17.06 1.63 4.35
N ALA A 132 16.72 1.55 5.63
CA ALA A 132 16.11 2.64 6.37
C ALA A 132 17.12 3.76 6.65
N VAL A 133 16.68 5.01 6.52
CA VAL A 133 17.47 6.19 6.90
C VAL A 133 17.24 6.50 8.38
N ARG A 134 18.34 6.57 9.15
CA ARG A 134 18.33 6.78 10.60
C ARG A 134 19.15 8.01 10.97
N GLU A 135 18.48 9.12 11.27
CA GLU A 135 19.14 10.39 11.58
C GLU A 135 18.44 11.10 12.74
N GLY A 136 19.16 11.43 13.81
CA GLY A 136 18.61 12.25 14.91
C GLY A 136 17.37 11.66 15.62
N GLY A 137 17.19 10.34 15.59
CA GLY A 137 15.99 9.67 16.11
C GLY A 137 14.80 9.65 15.15
N PHE A 138 14.98 10.13 13.91
CA PHE A 138 14.06 9.90 12.81
C PHE A 138 14.35 8.58 12.12
N LEU A 139 13.28 7.97 11.62
CA LEU A 139 13.32 6.74 10.87
C LEU A 139 12.42 6.88 9.64
N TYR A 140 12.97 6.78 8.44
CA TYR A 140 12.21 6.96 7.20
C TYR A 140 12.86 6.24 6.02
N TRP A 141 12.17 6.25 4.88
CA TRP A 141 12.61 5.61 3.64
C TRP A 141 12.48 6.56 2.45
N SER A 142 13.37 6.40 1.47
CA SER A 142 13.30 7.01 0.15
C SER A 142 13.52 5.96 -0.93
N GLN A 143 13.11 6.25 -2.17
CA GLN A 143 13.25 5.31 -3.29
C GLN A 143 14.71 5.17 -3.75
N THR A 144 15.48 6.25 -3.71
CA THR A 144 16.93 6.25 -3.91
C THR A 144 17.59 7.21 -2.91
N ALA A 145 18.87 6.99 -2.61
CA ALA A 145 19.64 7.87 -1.71
C ALA A 145 19.76 9.32 -2.22
N ALA A 146 19.57 9.54 -3.52
CA ALA A 146 19.63 10.86 -4.16
C ALA A 146 18.24 11.51 -4.35
N GLU A 147 17.14 10.77 -4.20
CA GLU A 147 15.79 11.30 -4.38
C GLU A 147 15.31 11.99 -3.10
N THR A 148 15.17 13.31 -3.19
CA THR A 148 14.63 14.20 -2.16
C THR A 148 13.13 14.44 -2.31
N SER A 149 12.42 13.61 -3.09
CA SER A 149 10.96 13.72 -3.22
C SER A 149 10.31 13.41 -1.88
N ALA A 150 9.97 14.48 -1.13
CA ALA A 150 9.34 14.40 0.17
C ALA A 150 8.04 13.58 0.10
N SER A 151 7.24 13.74 -0.96
CA SER A 151 5.95 13.05 -1.08
C SER A 151 6.08 11.54 -1.22
N LEU A 152 7.05 11.06 -2.03
CA LEU A 152 7.25 9.62 -2.20
C LEU A 152 7.84 9.02 -0.92
N SER A 153 8.79 9.70 -0.29
CA SER A 153 9.38 9.27 0.98
C SER A 153 8.35 9.20 2.11
N VAL A 154 7.42 10.16 2.16
CA VAL A 154 6.26 10.16 3.06
C VAL A 154 5.36 8.95 2.80
N GLU A 155 5.06 8.65 1.53
CA GLU A 155 4.20 7.52 1.18
C GLU A 155 4.85 6.17 1.54
N ILE A 156 6.14 5.97 1.20
CA ILE A 156 6.89 4.75 1.54
C ILE A 156 6.89 4.56 3.07
N SER A 157 7.30 5.59 3.81
CA SER A 157 7.39 5.54 5.27
C SER A 157 6.03 5.30 5.93
N SER A 158 4.95 5.83 5.33
CA SER A 158 3.57 5.59 5.78
C SER A 158 3.16 4.13 5.59
N TYR A 159 3.51 3.48 4.46
CA TYR A 159 3.22 2.06 4.28
C TYR A 159 3.99 1.18 5.28
N VAL A 160 5.25 1.49 5.56
CA VAL A 160 6.02 0.75 6.59
C VAL A 160 5.38 0.91 7.97
N LEU A 161 4.98 2.13 8.32
CA LEU A 161 4.27 2.41 9.57
C LEU A 161 2.97 1.61 9.66
N LEU A 162 2.17 1.61 8.60
CA LEU A 162 0.92 0.84 8.54
C LEU A 162 1.17 -0.67 8.65
N ALA A 163 2.20 -1.21 7.99
CA ALA A 163 2.57 -2.62 8.08
C ALA A 163 3.02 -3.04 9.50
N LYS A 164 3.63 -2.12 10.24
CA LYS A 164 4.02 -2.34 11.64
C LYS A 164 2.83 -2.26 12.60
N LEU A 165 1.96 -1.27 12.44
CA LEU A 165 0.86 -1.01 13.37
C LEU A 165 -0.39 -1.87 13.11
N SER A 166 -0.58 -2.38 11.90
CA SER A 166 -1.79 -3.15 11.55
C SER A 166 -1.75 -4.61 12.01
N ALA A 167 -0.61 -5.12 12.49
CA ALA A 167 -0.47 -6.48 13.02
C ALA A 167 -0.10 -6.47 14.50
N SER A 168 -1.10 -6.25 15.37
CA SER A 168 -1.02 -6.32 16.83
C SER A 168 0.35 -5.93 17.40
N PRO A 169 0.67 -4.63 17.43
CA PRO A 169 2.04 -4.16 17.64
C PRO A 169 2.57 -4.50 19.04
N THR A 170 3.84 -4.92 19.10
CA THR A 170 4.56 -5.09 20.36
C THR A 170 5.06 -3.74 20.90
N ALA A 171 5.52 -3.70 22.16
CA ALA A 171 6.15 -2.50 22.71
C ALA A 171 7.38 -2.05 21.89
N GLU A 172 8.13 -3.00 21.33
CA GLU A 172 9.24 -2.72 20.43
C GLU A 172 8.76 -2.11 19.10
N ASP A 173 7.69 -2.64 18.50
CA ASP A 173 7.10 -2.06 17.30
C ASP A 173 6.58 -0.64 17.53
N LEU A 174 6.06 -0.34 18.72
CA LEU A 174 5.67 1.03 19.09
C LEU A 174 6.88 1.96 19.21
N GLY A 175 7.98 1.48 19.81
CA GLY A 175 9.26 2.20 19.84
C GLY A 175 9.78 2.48 18.42
N TYR A 176 9.74 1.48 17.55
CA TYR A 176 10.11 1.60 16.13
C TYR A 176 9.23 2.62 15.40
N ALA A 177 7.91 2.48 15.53
CA ALA A 177 6.92 3.37 14.92
C ALA A 177 7.08 4.82 15.37
N SER A 178 7.54 5.07 16.60
CA SER A 178 7.73 6.43 17.12
C SER A 178 8.73 7.25 16.29
N GLY A 179 9.81 6.63 15.79
CA GLY A 179 10.79 7.29 14.94
C GLY A 179 10.21 7.70 13.58
N ILE A 180 9.31 6.86 13.03
CA ILE A 180 8.62 7.11 11.77
C ILE A 180 7.60 8.23 11.94
N ILE A 181 6.78 8.17 12.98
CA ILE A 181 5.76 9.17 13.28
C ILE A 181 6.40 10.54 13.47
N ARG A 182 7.49 10.62 14.26
CA ARG A 182 8.21 11.88 14.48
C ARG A 182 8.71 12.50 13.17
N TRP A 183 9.21 11.68 12.26
CA TRP A 183 9.65 12.16 10.95
C TRP A 183 8.47 12.64 10.10
N LEU A 184 7.40 11.84 10.00
CA LEU A 184 6.19 12.17 9.23
C LEU A 184 5.53 13.47 9.71
N THR A 185 5.44 13.70 11.03
CA THR A 185 4.92 14.96 11.59
C THR A 185 5.77 16.16 11.19
N GLY A 186 7.08 15.98 11.01
CA GLY A 186 7.97 17.01 10.50
C GLY A 186 7.83 17.32 9.00
N GLN A 187 7.19 16.43 8.23
CA GLN A 187 6.94 16.63 6.79
C GLN A 187 5.63 17.36 6.50
N GLN A 188 4.75 17.53 7.50
CA GLN A 188 3.48 18.22 7.31
C GLN A 188 3.68 19.72 7.16
N ASN A 189 2.96 20.32 6.21
CA ASN A 189 2.94 21.76 6.02
C ASN A 189 1.91 22.46 6.92
N TYR A 190 2.04 23.78 7.09
CA TYR A 190 1.21 24.60 7.99
C TYR A 190 -0.30 24.59 7.66
N TYR A 191 -0.68 24.29 6.41
CA TYR A 191 -2.08 24.23 5.97
C TYR A 191 -2.67 22.81 5.97
N GLY A 192 -1.89 21.83 6.44
CA GLY A 192 -2.19 20.41 6.29
C GLY A 192 -1.69 19.84 4.96
N GLY A 193 -1.33 18.56 4.99
CA GLY A 193 -0.61 17.87 3.92
C GLY A 193 0.83 17.60 4.31
#